data_AF-A0A6I5X430-F1
#
_entry.id   AF-A0A6I5X430-F1
#
_cell.length_a   1.000
_cell.length_b   1.000
_cell.length_c   1.000
_cell.angle_alpha   90.00
_cell.angle_beta   90.00
_cell.angle_gamma   90.00
#
_symmetry.space_group_name_H-M   'P 1'
#
loop_
_entity.id
_entity.type
_entity.pdbx_description
1 polymer ?
#
loop_
_entity_poly.entity_id
_entity_poly.type
_entity_poly.pdbx_seq_one_letter_code
_entity_poly.pdbx_strand_id
1 'polypeptide(L)'
;MNLNIKSAETHRLAVQLAKETGDSITGAVTKAIRAELRKREDKQAKLARIEKILEYTSKALRGGPGSADIDALLYDEAGLPK
;
A
#
# COMPACT_ATOMS: atom_id res chain seq x y z
N MET A 1 -20.72 15.70 19.13
CA MET A 1 -19.39 16.16 19.56
C MET A 1 -18.95 17.32 18.68
N ASN A 2 -18.18 18.27 19.21
CA ASN A 2 -17.68 19.43 18.45
C ASN A 2 -16.19 19.25 18.12
N LEU A 3 -15.81 19.48 16.86
CA LEU A 3 -14.42 19.47 16.40
C LEU A 3 -14.01 20.92 16.13
N ASN A 4 -13.19 21.50 17.00
CA ASN A 4 -12.72 22.88 16.83
C ASN A 4 -11.37 22.91 16.10
N ILE A 5 -11.35 23.46 14.89
CA ILE A 5 -10.14 23.60 14.07
C ILE A 5 -9.74 25.08 14.06
N LYS A 6 -8.63 25.41 14.75
CA LYS A 6 -8.11 26.79 14.85
C LYS A 6 -7.26 27.24 13.65
N SER A 7 -7.20 26.42 12.59
CA SER A 7 -6.48 26.74 11.36
C SER A 7 -7.44 27.38 10.34
N ALA A 8 -7.16 28.63 9.97
CA ALA A 8 -7.90 29.33 8.94
C ALA A 8 -7.80 28.64 7.57
N GLU A 9 -6.64 28.05 7.27
CA GLU A 9 -6.41 27.28 6.05
C GLU A 9 -7.29 26.03 6.01
N THR A 10 -7.31 25.24 7.08
CA THR A 10 -8.12 24.03 7.14
C THR A 10 -9.61 24.34 7.01
N HIS A 11 -10.08 25.43 7.60
CA HIS A 11 -11.46 25.89 7.41
C HIS A 11 -11.74 26.24 5.93
N ARG A 12 -10.84 26.98 5.26
CA ARG A 12 -10.98 27.32 3.83
C ARG A 12 -11.04 26.06 2.96
N LEU A 13 -10.14 25.09 3.20
CA LEU A 13 -10.12 23.82 2.48
C LEU A 13 -11.40 23.01 2.72
N ALA A 14 -11.91 22.97 3.95
CA ALA A 14 -13.14 22.26 4.28
C ALA A 14 -14.36 22.89 3.59
N VAL A 15 -14.43 24.22 3.52
CA VAL A 15 -15.48 24.95 2.78
C VAL A 15 -15.38 24.68 1.27
N GLN A 16 -14.17 24.71 0.71
CA GLN A 16 -13.97 24.43 -0.71
C GLN A 16 -14.39 22.99 -1.05
N LEU A 17 -13.94 22.02 -0.27
CA LEU A 17 -14.30 20.61 -0.46
C LEU A 17 -15.82 20.40 -0.37
N ALA A 18 -16.49 21.06 0.56
CA ALA A 18 -17.95 21.01 0.68
C ALA A 18 -18.65 21.55 -0.58
N LYS A 19 -18.18 22.70 -1.10
CA LYS A 19 -18.73 23.29 -2.33
C LYS A 19 -18.55 22.38 -3.54
N GLU A 20 -17.36 21.82 -3.71
CA GLU A 20 -17.05 20.93 -4.84
C GLU A 20 -17.82 19.61 -4.78
N THR A 21 -18.06 19.09 -3.58
CA THR A 21 -18.78 17.81 -3.38
C THR A 21 -20.30 17.97 -3.28
N GLY A 22 -20.82 19.19 -3.14
CA GLY A 22 -22.23 19.46 -2.86
C GLY A 22 -22.70 18.96 -1.50
N ASP A 23 -21.79 18.75 -0.55
CA ASP A 23 -22.07 18.27 0.79
C ASP A 23 -22.00 19.41 1.83
N SER A 24 -22.45 19.13 3.05
CA SER A 24 -22.10 19.95 4.22
C SER A 24 -20.60 19.89 4.52
N ILE A 25 -20.06 20.93 5.16
CA ILE A 25 -18.65 20.97 5.60
C ILE A 25 -18.31 19.72 6.45
N THR A 26 -19.18 19.38 7.41
CA THR A 26 -19.00 18.20 8.26
C THR A 26 -19.03 16.90 7.45
N GLY A 27 -19.95 16.77 6.50
CA GLY A 27 -20.06 15.58 5.64
C GLY A 27 -18.84 15.39 4.76
N ALA A 28 -18.41 16.47 4.10
CA ALA A 28 -17.21 16.51 3.26
C ALA A 28 -15.94 16.11 4.04
N VAL A 29 -15.72 16.73 5.21
CA VAL A 29 -14.56 16.42 6.07
C VAL A 29 -14.61 14.98 6.59
N THR A 30 -15.80 14.51 7.00
CA THR A 30 -15.97 13.12 7.47
C THR A 30 -15.64 12.11 6.37
N LYS A 31 -16.12 12.34 5.15
CA LYS A 31 -15.84 11.49 3.99
C LYS A 31 -14.35 11.49 3.65
N ALA A 32 -13.69 12.65 3.66
CA ALA A 32 -12.26 12.77 3.39
C ALA A 32 -11.42 12.02 4.43
N ILE A 33 -11.69 12.21 5.72
CA ILE A 33 -11.00 11.51 6.81
C ILE A 33 -11.19 9.99 6.67
N ARG A 34 -12.43 9.54 6.42
CA ARG A 34 -12.71 8.10 6.26
C ARG A 34 -12.00 7.51 5.03
N ALA A 35 -11.91 8.26 3.93
CA ALA A 35 -11.17 7.81 2.75
C ALA A 35 -9.67 7.68 3.03
N GLU A 36 -9.08 8.61 3.77
CA GLU A 36 -7.67 8.56 4.16
C GLU A 36 -7.38 7.41 5.13
N LEU A 37 -8.26 7.15 6.10
CA LEU A 37 -8.13 6.00 7.00
C LEU A 37 -8.17 4.67 6.23
N ARG A 38 -9.12 4.49 5.31
CA ARG A 38 -9.19 3.27 4.48
C ARG A 38 -7.93 3.04 3.66
N LYS A 39 -7.38 4.09 3.02
CA LYS A 39 -6.12 3.97 2.27
C LYS A 39 -4.97 3.46 3.15
N ARG A 40 -4.93 3.85 4.42
CA ARG A 40 -3.91 3.41 5.37
C ARG A 40 -4.14 1.97 5.82
N GLU A 41 -5.38 1.61 6.13
CA GLU A 41 -5.75 0.22 6.46
C GLU A 41 -5.40 -0.74 5.31
N ASP A 42 -5.76 -0.40 4.08
CA ASP A 42 -5.46 -1.20 2.89
C ASP A 42 -3.95 -1.37 2.67
N LYS A 43 -3.17 -0.30 2.91
CA LYS A 43 -1.71 -0.37 2.81
C LYS A 43 -1.11 -1.30 3.85
N GLN A 44 -1.55 -1.20 5.11
CA GLN A 44 -1.06 -2.07 6.18
C GLN A 44 -1.45 -3.54 5.95
N ALA A 45 -2.70 -3.79 5.54
CA ALA A 45 -3.17 -5.13 5.19
C ALA A 45 -2.39 -5.72 4.01
N LYS A 46 -2.09 -4.90 2.99
CA LYS A 46 -1.26 -5.31 1.85
C LYS A 46 0.17 -5.65 2.27
N LEU A 47 0.80 -4.83 3.10
CA LEU A 47 2.15 -5.09 3.62
C LEU A 47 2.19 -6.38 4.44
N ALA A 48 1.27 -6.56 5.37
CA ALA A 48 1.17 -7.77 6.16
C ALA A 48 0.96 -9.03 5.28
N ARG A 49 0.22 -8.91 4.18
CA ARG A 49 0.07 -10.01 3.20
C ARG A 49 1.38 -10.29 2.45
N ILE A 50 2.11 -9.27 2.04
CA ILE A 50 3.42 -9.42 1.38
C ILE A 50 4.41 -10.08 2.33
N GLU A 51 4.47 -9.65 3.59
CA GLU A 51 5.33 -10.26 4.61
C GLU A 51 5.04 -11.75 4.80
N LYS A 52 3.76 -12.14 4.88
CA LYS A 52 3.38 -13.56 4.96
C LYS A 52 3.82 -14.36 3.73
N ILE A 53 3.69 -13.80 2.54
CA ILE A 53 4.15 -14.45 1.30
C ILE A 53 5.67 -14.61 1.34
N LEU A 54 6.41 -13.55 1.69
CA LEU A 54 7.87 -13.58 1.81
C LEU A 54 8.34 -14.62 2.84
N GLU A 55 7.69 -14.69 4.00
CA GLU A 55 7.99 -15.68 5.02
C GLU A 55 7.75 -17.11 4.51
N TYR A 56 6.62 -17.35 3.85
CA TYR A 56 6.30 -18.66 3.29
C TYR A 56 7.29 -19.06 2.18
N THR A 57 7.53 -18.18 1.21
CA THR A 57 8.41 -18.44 0.06
C THR A 57 9.86 -18.59 0.49
N SER A 58 10.35 -17.78 1.43
CA SER A 58 11.72 -17.92 1.96
C SER A 58 11.95 -19.25 2.66
N LYS A 59 10.96 -19.76 3.41
CA LYS A 59 11.03 -21.10 4.02
C LYS A 59 11.00 -22.20 2.95
N ALA A 60 10.12 -22.08 1.96
CA ALA A 60 9.96 -23.08 0.90
C ALA A 60 11.19 -23.20 -0.01
N LEU A 61 11.88 -22.09 -0.27
CA LEU A 61 13.09 -22.05 -1.10
C LEU A 61 14.37 -22.40 -0.32
N ARG A 62 14.30 -22.55 1.01
CA ARG A 62 15.47 -22.79 1.84
C ARG A 62 16.07 -24.17 1.54
N GLY A 63 17.31 -24.19 1.04
CA GLY A 63 18.02 -25.41 0.69
C GLY A 63 17.76 -25.92 -0.74
N GLY A 64 17.01 -25.18 -1.56
CA GLY A 64 16.92 -25.43 -3.00
C GLY A 64 18.14 -24.86 -3.75
N PRO A 65 18.35 -25.28 -5.02
CA PRO A 65 19.41 -24.73 -5.85
C PRO A 65 19.23 -23.21 -6.02
N GLY A 66 20.33 -22.48 -5.89
CA GLY A 66 20.37 -21.05 -6.19
C GLY A 66 20.20 -20.80 -7.69
N SER A 67 20.04 -19.53 -8.08
CA SER A 67 19.93 -19.16 -9.50
C SER A 67 21.14 -19.64 -10.31
N ALA A 68 22.35 -19.53 -9.74
CA ALA A 68 23.57 -20.00 -10.38
C ALA A 68 23.62 -21.53 -10.57
N ASP A 69 23.05 -22.29 -9.62
CA ASP A 69 22.97 -23.75 -9.73
C ASP A 69 22.00 -24.18 -10.83
N ILE A 70 20.89 -23.44 -10.97
CA ILE A 70 19.90 -23.65 -12.04
C ILE A 70 20.49 -23.27 -13.40
N ASP A 71 21.24 -22.16 -13.48
CA ASP A 71 21.90 -21.74 -14.72
C ASP A 71 22.95 -22.77 -15.17
N ALA A 72 23.77 -23.27 -14.23
CA ALA A 72 24.75 -24.31 -14.53
C ALA A 72 24.10 -25.64 -14.97
N LEU A 73 22.88 -25.93 -14.50
CA LEU A 73 22.10 -27.10 -14.92
C LEU A 73 21.58 -26.95 -16.35
N LEU A 74 21.08 -25.77 -16.72
CA LEU A 74 20.34 -25.55 -17.98
C LEU A 74 21.20 -25.06 -19.14
N TYR A 75 22.31 -24.37 -18.85
CA TYR A 75 23.12 -23.70 -19.87
C TYR A 75 24.59 -24.13 -19.80
N ASP A 76 25.27 -24.08 -20.95
CA ASP A 76 26.72 -24.26 -21.05
C ASP A 76 27.50 -22.97 -20.74
N GLU A 77 28.83 -23.04 -20.80
CA GLU A 77 29.71 -21.89 -20.50
C GLU A 77 29.56 -20.74 -21.51
N ALA A 78 28.98 -20.99 -22.68
CA ALA A 78 28.63 -19.97 -23.67
C ALA A 78 27.21 -19.39 -23.47
N GLY A 79 26.46 -19.91 -22.49
CA GLY A 79 25.08 -19.52 -22.21
C GLY A 79 24.04 -20.16 -23.15
N LEU A 80 24.41 -21.21 -23.88
CA LEU A 80 23.50 -21.95 -24.75
C LEU A 80 22.80 -23.07 -23.98
N PRO A 81 21.54 -23.40 -24.30
CA PRO A 81 20.85 -24.52 -23.67
C PRO A 81 21.62 -25.83 -23.88
N LYS A 82 21.80 -26.58 -22.80
CA LYS A 82 22.33 -27.96 -22.84
C LYS A 82 21.32 -28.94 -23.42
#